data_AF-A0A964MB15-F1
#
_entry.id   AF-A0A964MB15-F1
#
_cell.length_a   1.000
_cell.length_b   1.000
_cell.length_c   1.000
_cell.angle_alpha   90.00
_cell.angle_beta   90.00
_cell.angle_gamma   90.00
#
_symmetry.space_group_name_H-M   'P 1'
#
loop_
_entity.id
_entity.type
_entity.pdbx_description
1 polymer ?
#
loop_
_entity_poly.entity_id
_entity_poly.type
_entity_poly.pdbx_seq_one_letter_code
_entity_poly.pdbx_strand_id
1 'polypeptide(L)'
;ALCRATADGALWIGHVKRPDGIKLPATLAFTEAAALPEMPLPDGFWRADHATWQDIAYEEADGVGFLHFEFYNGAMGTVQCRRLTKALAWARQRPTQVLVLMGGTDFWSNGIHLNLIEAAASPADESWANINAIDDLAEALLRCDDKLTLAALQGNAGAGGCFLARACDEVWLRQGVIVNPHYKNMGNLFGSEFWTYLLPPRVGAEGAHTIMQHRLPMTAAESVALGFYDAVLAGNPAAFRIDVARRAHELASASDFAQRLAAKGARRATDEAAKPLSTWRAEELAHMKRNFYGFDPSYHVARYHFVAKSPASWTPRHLARHRDIGWKIPT
;
A
#
# COMPACT_ATOMS: atom_id res chain seq x y z
N ALA A 1 -1.54 0.62 -19.79
CA ALA A 1 -1.91 1.96 -20.31
C ALA A 1 -2.15 1.88 -21.82
N LEU A 2 -2.71 2.91 -22.45
CA LEU A 2 -2.81 3.01 -23.92
C LEU A 2 -1.78 3.99 -24.47
N CYS A 3 -1.00 3.58 -25.47
CA CYS A 3 -0.09 4.48 -26.18
C CYS A 3 -0.84 5.15 -27.35
N ARG A 4 -0.76 6.48 -27.44
CA ARG A 4 -1.44 7.26 -28.49
C ARG A 4 -0.43 8.16 -29.18
N ALA A 5 -0.32 8.04 -30.50
CA ALA A 5 0.47 8.94 -31.33
C ALA A 5 0.00 10.40 -31.22
N THR A 6 0.95 11.33 -31.14
CA THR A 6 0.77 12.78 -31.22
C THR A 6 1.33 13.31 -32.55
N ALA A 7 1.37 14.63 -32.74
CA ALA A 7 1.93 15.24 -33.97
C ALA A 7 3.44 14.99 -34.14
N ASP A 8 4.15 14.76 -33.02
CA ASP A 8 5.61 14.75 -32.91
C ASP A 8 6.15 13.55 -32.10
N GLY A 9 5.29 12.63 -31.67
CA GLY A 9 5.67 11.51 -30.81
C GLY A 9 4.48 10.67 -30.37
N ALA A 10 4.46 10.29 -29.09
CA ALA A 10 3.36 9.56 -28.50
C ALA A 10 3.23 9.85 -26.99
N LEU A 11 2.04 9.63 -26.44
CA LEU A 11 1.79 9.66 -25.00
C LEU A 11 1.18 8.35 -24.49
N TRP A 12 1.48 8.02 -23.24
CA TRP A 12 0.81 6.94 -22.53
C TRP A 12 -0.34 7.48 -21.68
N ILE A 13 -1.53 6.94 -21.91
CA ILE A 13 -2.74 7.27 -21.16
C ILE A 13 -3.01 6.12 -20.18
N GLY A 14 -2.70 6.34 -18.91
CA GLY A 14 -2.91 5.34 -17.86
C GLY A 14 -4.39 5.16 -17.49
N HIS A 15 -5.09 6.27 -17.27
CA HIS A 15 -6.46 6.28 -16.77
C HIS A 15 -7.31 7.36 -17.44
N VAL A 16 -8.59 7.07 -17.63
CA VAL A 16 -9.58 8.01 -18.18
C VAL A 16 -10.87 7.95 -17.37
N LYS A 17 -11.71 8.97 -17.52
CA LYS A 17 -13.08 8.98 -17.03
C LYS A 17 -13.99 9.25 -18.23
N ARG A 18 -14.83 8.30 -18.60
CA ARG A 18 -15.88 8.52 -19.64
C ARG A 18 -16.98 9.41 -19.07
N PRO A 19 -17.75 10.12 -19.92
CA PRO A 19 -18.96 10.82 -19.48
C PRO A 19 -19.83 9.91 -18.61
N ASP A 20 -20.32 10.45 -17.49
CA ASP A 20 -21.14 9.75 -16.48
C ASP A 20 -20.53 8.47 -15.85
N GLY A 21 -19.28 8.16 -16.16
CA GLY A 21 -18.55 7.03 -15.61
C GLY A 21 -17.67 7.42 -14.41
N ILE A 22 -16.93 6.43 -13.92
CA ILE A 22 -15.89 6.60 -12.90
C ILE A 22 -14.51 6.54 -13.55
N LYS A 23 -13.47 7.00 -12.85
CA LYS A 23 -12.10 6.94 -13.39
C LYS A 23 -11.59 5.51 -13.35
N LEU A 24 -11.15 4.98 -14.49
CA LEU A 24 -10.67 3.60 -14.67
C LEU A 24 -9.38 3.57 -15.50
N PRO A 25 -8.61 2.46 -15.46
CA PRO A 25 -7.56 2.22 -16.43
C PRO A 25 -8.08 2.39 -17.86
N ALA A 26 -7.30 3.05 -18.72
CA ALA A 26 -7.74 3.37 -20.07
C ALA A 26 -8.09 2.11 -20.89
N THR A 27 -7.38 1.02 -20.66
CA THR A 27 -7.63 -0.30 -21.28
C THR A 27 -8.95 -0.95 -20.84
N LEU A 28 -9.51 -0.56 -19.70
CA LEU A 28 -10.81 -1.04 -19.23
C LEU A 28 -11.95 -0.10 -19.62
N ALA A 29 -11.68 1.21 -19.69
CA ALA A 29 -12.68 2.19 -20.10
C ALA A 29 -13.05 2.09 -21.59
N PHE A 30 -12.12 1.65 -22.44
CA PHE A 30 -12.31 1.46 -23.87
C PHE A 30 -12.19 -0.03 -24.21
N THR A 31 -13.32 -0.71 -24.44
CA THR A 31 -13.34 -2.16 -24.72
C THR A 31 -12.61 -2.51 -26.02
N GLU A 32 -12.52 -1.57 -26.95
CA GLU A 32 -11.77 -1.69 -28.21
C GLU A 32 -10.26 -1.86 -27.98
N ALA A 33 -9.76 -1.47 -26.79
CA ALA A 33 -8.37 -1.68 -26.40
C ALA A 33 -7.94 -3.16 -26.44
N ALA A 34 -8.88 -4.10 -26.29
CA ALA A 34 -8.60 -5.53 -26.35
C ALA A 34 -8.08 -5.99 -27.73
N ALA A 35 -8.31 -5.22 -28.79
CA ALA A 35 -7.81 -5.51 -30.13
C ALA A 35 -6.41 -4.93 -30.40
N LEU A 36 -5.86 -4.12 -29.49
CA LEU A 36 -4.54 -3.51 -29.66
C LEU A 36 -3.42 -4.49 -29.24
N PRO A 37 -2.26 -4.45 -29.91
CA PRO A 37 -1.12 -5.26 -29.49
C PRO A 37 -0.60 -4.82 -28.12
N GLU A 38 -0.23 -5.78 -27.28
CA GLU A 38 0.54 -5.49 -26.07
C GLU A 38 1.99 -5.14 -26.44
N MET A 39 2.55 -4.14 -25.75
CA MET A 39 3.96 -3.76 -25.86
C MET A 39 4.64 -4.07 -24.52
N PRO A 40 5.00 -5.33 -24.25
CA PRO A 40 5.71 -5.68 -23.02
C PRO A 40 7.09 -5.00 -23.03
N LEU A 41 7.54 -4.58 -21.84
CA LEU A 41 8.92 -4.16 -21.66
C LEU A 41 9.84 -5.40 -21.70
N PRO A 42 11.12 -5.24 -22.06
CA PRO A 42 12.10 -6.32 -22.06
C PRO A 42 12.11 -7.12 -20.75
N ASP A 43 12.55 -8.38 -20.83
CA ASP A 43 12.45 -9.33 -19.73
C ASP A 43 13.03 -8.81 -18.41
N GLY A 44 12.26 -8.96 -17.34
CA GLY A 44 12.57 -8.51 -15.99
C GLY A 44 11.72 -7.32 -15.54
N PHE A 45 12.11 -6.74 -14.41
CA PHE A 45 11.46 -5.54 -13.86
C PHE A 45 12.38 -4.32 -13.88
N TRP A 46 13.49 -4.36 -14.62
CA TRP A 46 14.44 -3.25 -14.70
C TRP A 46 13.79 -1.94 -15.15
N ARG A 47 14.19 -0.83 -14.54
CA ARG A 47 13.83 0.51 -15.02
C ARG A 47 14.25 0.65 -16.49
N ALA A 48 13.32 1.10 -17.33
CA ALA A 48 13.62 1.43 -18.72
C ALA A 48 14.63 2.58 -18.81
N ASP A 49 15.57 2.48 -19.76
CA ASP A 49 16.59 3.48 -20.07
C ASP A 49 16.08 4.65 -20.94
N HIS A 50 14.80 4.60 -21.31
CA HIS A 50 14.11 5.60 -22.12
C HIS A 50 12.74 5.92 -21.52
N ALA A 51 12.18 7.07 -21.92
CA ALA A 51 10.86 7.49 -21.47
C ALA A 51 9.77 6.54 -21.99
N THR A 52 9.13 5.81 -21.08
CA THR A 52 8.02 4.91 -21.37
C THR A 52 7.09 4.77 -20.16
N TRP A 53 5.94 4.13 -20.34
CA TRP A 53 5.06 3.83 -19.21
C TRP A 53 5.48 2.53 -18.53
N GLN A 54 5.96 2.67 -17.30
CA GLN A 54 6.38 1.57 -16.46
C GLN A 54 5.90 1.82 -15.03
N ASP A 55 4.80 1.17 -14.65
CA ASP A 55 4.21 1.32 -13.32
C ASP A 55 4.92 0.48 -12.25
N ILE A 56 5.74 -0.51 -12.63
CA ILE A 56 6.62 -1.27 -11.73
C ILE A 56 8.02 -1.32 -12.32
N ALA A 57 9.00 -0.88 -11.55
CA ALA A 57 10.38 -0.80 -11.99
C ALA A 57 11.35 -1.12 -10.85
N TYR A 58 12.53 -1.59 -11.21
CA TYR A 58 13.56 -2.02 -10.30
C TYR A 58 14.92 -1.44 -10.70
N GLU A 59 15.67 -1.01 -9.69
CA GLU A 59 17.02 -0.44 -9.81
C GLU A 59 17.91 -1.05 -8.73
N GLU A 60 19.22 -1.15 -8.98
CA GLU A 60 20.21 -1.63 -8.00
C GLU A 60 21.29 -0.57 -7.79
N ALA A 61 21.71 -0.38 -6.55
CA ALA A 61 22.91 0.36 -6.21
C ALA A 61 23.50 -0.17 -4.89
N ASP A 62 24.80 -0.42 -4.88
CA ASP A 62 25.60 -0.66 -3.66
C ASP A 62 25.01 -1.70 -2.69
N GLY A 63 24.56 -2.84 -3.21
CA GLY A 63 23.97 -3.94 -2.42
C GLY A 63 22.49 -3.75 -2.05
N VAL A 64 21.84 -2.69 -2.57
CA VAL A 64 20.43 -2.37 -2.34
C VAL A 64 19.65 -2.49 -3.65
N GLY A 65 18.50 -3.17 -3.59
CA GLY A 65 17.51 -3.17 -4.65
C GLY A 65 16.38 -2.19 -4.34
N PHE A 66 15.97 -1.38 -5.30
CA PHE A 66 14.87 -0.41 -5.17
C PHE A 66 13.72 -0.84 -6.08
N LEU A 67 12.61 -1.28 -5.50
CA LEU A 67 11.40 -1.68 -6.19
C LEU A 67 10.36 -0.55 -6.13
N HIS A 68 10.13 0.08 -7.26
CA HIS A 68 9.15 1.14 -7.44
C HIS A 68 7.83 0.57 -7.95
N PHE A 69 6.72 1.12 -7.45
CA PHE A 69 5.37 0.79 -7.93
C PHE A 69 4.49 2.04 -7.90
N GLU A 70 4.37 2.68 -9.06
CA GLU A 70 3.65 3.95 -9.25
C GLU A 70 2.20 3.70 -9.67
N PHE A 71 1.44 3.03 -8.80
CA PHE A 71 0.02 2.83 -9.03
C PHE A 71 -0.74 4.14 -8.88
N TYR A 72 -1.57 4.46 -9.87
CA TYR A 72 -2.32 5.69 -9.92
C TYR A 72 -3.18 5.89 -8.65
N ASN A 73 -3.04 7.05 -8.00
CA ASN A 73 -3.64 7.36 -6.68
C ASN A 73 -3.30 6.36 -5.56
N GLY A 74 -2.24 5.56 -5.69
CA GLY A 74 -1.89 4.51 -4.73
C GLY A 74 -2.91 3.37 -4.61
N ALA A 75 -3.91 3.31 -5.50
CA ALA A 75 -4.96 2.30 -5.47
C ALA A 75 -4.44 1.00 -6.11
N MET A 76 -4.47 -0.11 -5.37
CA MET A 76 -3.84 -1.37 -5.78
C MET A 76 -4.90 -2.37 -6.21
N GLY A 77 -5.10 -2.55 -7.52
CA GLY A 77 -6.04 -3.54 -8.06
C GLY A 77 -5.51 -4.97 -7.96
N THR A 78 -6.38 -5.96 -8.08
CA THR A 78 -6.01 -7.38 -8.00
C THR A 78 -4.84 -7.75 -8.92
N VAL A 79 -4.90 -7.34 -10.19
CA VAL A 79 -3.84 -7.62 -11.18
C VAL A 79 -2.55 -6.87 -10.85
N GLN A 80 -2.63 -5.64 -10.37
CA GLN A 80 -1.46 -4.85 -9.96
C GLN A 80 -0.75 -5.48 -8.77
N CYS A 81 -1.50 -5.92 -7.75
CA CYS A 81 -0.95 -6.63 -6.60
C CYS A 81 -0.21 -7.90 -7.04
N ARG A 82 -0.84 -8.74 -7.89
CA ARG A 82 -0.20 -9.95 -8.43
C ARG A 82 1.08 -9.65 -9.23
N ARG A 83 1.08 -8.58 -10.04
CA ARG A 83 2.29 -8.13 -10.77
C ARG A 83 3.37 -7.66 -9.80
N LEU A 84 3.02 -6.94 -8.74
CA LEU A 84 3.97 -6.50 -7.72
C LEU A 84 4.54 -7.67 -6.91
N THR A 85 3.73 -8.68 -6.58
CA THR A 85 4.21 -9.91 -5.94
C THR A 85 5.20 -10.66 -6.84
N LYS A 86 4.94 -10.72 -8.16
CA LYS A 86 5.91 -11.27 -9.13
C LYS A 86 7.19 -10.45 -9.18
N ALA A 87 7.09 -9.12 -9.15
CA ALA A 87 8.24 -8.22 -9.14
C ALA A 87 9.07 -8.37 -7.87
N LEU A 88 8.43 -8.51 -6.72
CA LEU A 88 9.06 -8.82 -5.44
C LEU A 88 9.80 -10.16 -5.50
N ALA A 89 9.16 -11.21 -6.01
CA ALA A 89 9.79 -12.52 -6.15
C ALA A 89 11.01 -12.49 -7.09
N TRP A 90 10.92 -11.74 -8.19
CA TRP A 90 12.04 -11.53 -9.10
C TRP A 90 13.17 -10.70 -8.44
N ALA A 91 12.83 -9.61 -7.75
CA ALA A 91 13.78 -8.76 -7.03
C ALA A 91 14.51 -9.53 -5.90
N ARG A 92 13.85 -10.51 -5.28
CA ARG A 92 14.48 -11.38 -4.27
C ARG A 92 15.62 -12.24 -4.85
N GLN A 93 15.55 -12.61 -6.13
CA GLN A 93 16.60 -13.40 -6.80
C GLN A 93 17.87 -12.58 -7.11
N ARG A 94 17.81 -11.26 -6.94
CA ARG A 94 18.93 -10.35 -7.22
C ARG A 94 19.97 -10.41 -6.10
N PRO A 95 21.26 -10.18 -6.39
CA PRO A 95 22.35 -10.29 -5.43
C PRO A 95 22.46 -9.08 -4.48
N THR A 96 21.33 -8.58 -3.97
CA THR A 96 21.24 -7.47 -3.02
C THR A 96 20.97 -7.96 -1.60
N GLN A 97 21.42 -7.21 -0.61
CA GLN A 97 21.22 -7.50 0.82
C GLN A 97 19.92 -6.86 1.35
N VAL A 98 19.59 -5.68 0.83
CA VAL A 98 18.42 -4.89 1.21
C VAL A 98 17.50 -4.72 0.01
N LEU A 99 16.19 -4.77 0.23
CA LEU A 99 15.16 -4.48 -0.75
C LEU A 99 14.25 -3.35 -0.24
N VAL A 100 14.22 -2.24 -0.98
CA VAL A 100 13.44 -1.06 -0.65
C VAL A 100 12.21 -0.97 -1.55
N LEU A 101 11.03 -0.94 -0.95
CA LEU A 101 9.74 -0.70 -1.59
C LEU A 101 9.47 0.81 -1.60
N MET A 102 9.66 1.41 -2.77
CA MET A 102 9.66 2.87 -2.95
C MET A 102 8.27 3.49 -3.16
N GLY A 103 7.26 2.66 -3.49
CA GLY A 103 5.93 3.12 -3.88
C GLY A 103 5.97 4.14 -5.02
N GLY A 104 5.00 5.05 -5.07
CA GLY A 104 5.02 6.23 -5.92
C GLY A 104 5.33 7.53 -5.16
N THR A 105 5.61 8.60 -5.90
CA THR A 105 5.95 9.91 -5.34
C THR A 105 4.80 10.56 -4.59
N ASP A 106 3.58 10.38 -5.09
CA ASP A 106 2.38 11.01 -4.54
C ASP A 106 1.74 10.13 -3.45
N PHE A 107 1.76 8.81 -3.66
CA PHE A 107 1.22 7.82 -2.75
C PHE A 107 2.12 6.60 -2.71
N TRP A 108 2.35 6.09 -1.51
CA TRP A 108 2.95 4.77 -1.35
C TRP A 108 1.90 3.68 -1.61
N SER A 109 0.79 3.69 -0.87
CA SER A 109 -0.38 2.85 -1.13
C SER A 109 -1.60 3.34 -0.36
N ASN A 110 -2.78 3.24 -0.98
CA ASN A 110 -4.09 3.48 -0.36
C ASN A 110 -4.91 2.18 -0.19
N GLY A 111 -4.28 1.01 -0.37
CA GLY A 111 -4.92 -0.29 -0.29
C GLY A 111 -5.70 -0.68 -1.56
N ILE A 112 -6.80 -1.43 -1.39
CA ILE A 112 -7.62 -1.98 -2.48
C ILE A 112 -8.11 -0.91 -3.48
N HIS A 113 -8.28 -1.28 -4.74
CA HIS A 113 -8.67 -0.36 -5.80
C HIS A 113 -10.18 -0.21 -5.93
N LEU A 114 -10.75 0.67 -5.11
CA LEU A 114 -12.21 0.87 -5.00
C LEU A 114 -12.92 1.17 -6.33
N ASN A 115 -12.31 1.88 -7.27
CA ASN A 115 -12.92 2.11 -8.59
C ASN A 115 -12.98 0.85 -9.46
N LEU A 116 -11.99 -0.05 -9.38
CA LEU A 116 -12.01 -1.32 -10.13
C LEU A 116 -13.05 -2.25 -9.52
N ILE A 117 -13.11 -2.29 -8.19
CA ILE A 117 -14.14 -3.01 -7.44
C ILE A 117 -15.54 -2.52 -7.82
N GLU A 118 -15.76 -1.20 -7.85
CA GLU A 118 -17.06 -0.61 -8.19
C GLU A 118 -17.46 -0.88 -9.65
N ALA A 119 -16.49 -0.98 -10.57
CA ALA A 119 -16.74 -1.30 -11.97
C ALA A 119 -16.90 -2.81 -12.25
N ALA A 120 -16.59 -3.68 -11.29
CA ALA A 120 -16.67 -5.12 -11.47
C ALA A 120 -18.13 -5.61 -11.52
N ALA A 121 -18.38 -6.72 -12.22
CA ALA A 121 -19.70 -7.34 -12.28
C ALA A 121 -20.23 -7.74 -10.88
N SER A 122 -19.31 -8.13 -9.99
CA SER A 122 -19.58 -8.38 -8.59
C SER A 122 -18.54 -7.65 -7.74
N PRO A 123 -18.90 -6.48 -7.17
CA PRO A 123 -17.99 -5.73 -6.30
C PRO A 123 -17.57 -6.53 -5.06
N ALA A 124 -18.41 -7.43 -4.55
CA ALA A 124 -18.04 -8.30 -3.42
C ALA A 124 -16.92 -9.27 -3.82
N ASP A 125 -17.05 -9.94 -4.97
CA ASP A 125 -16.05 -10.88 -5.47
C ASP A 125 -14.73 -10.19 -5.82
N GLU A 126 -14.78 -9.01 -6.46
CA GLU A 126 -13.56 -8.24 -6.74
C GLU A 126 -12.92 -7.71 -5.45
N SER A 127 -13.70 -7.31 -4.44
CA SER A 127 -13.14 -6.94 -3.13
C SER A 127 -12.42 -8.13 -2.48
N TRP A 128 -13.01 -9.32 -2.54
CA TRP A 128 -12.43 -10.55 -2.03
C TRP A 128 -11.15 -10.95 -2.76
N ALA A 129 -11.15 -10.88 -4.08
CA ALA A 129 -9.97 -11.14 -4.91
C ALA A 129 -8.85 -10.11 -4.62
N ASN A 130 -9.22 -8.84 -4.46
CA ASN A 130 -8.26 -7.77 -4.27
C ASN A 130 -7.61 -7.84 -2.88
N ILE A 131 -8.38 -8.08 -1.79
CA ILE A 131 -7.78 -8.19 -0.46
C ILE A 131 -6.85 -9.39 -0.36
N ASN A 132 -7.21 -10.53 -0.97
CA ASN A 132 -6.34 -11.70 -1.01
C ASN A 132 -5.05 -11.41 -1.79
N ALA A 133 -5.12 -10.64 -2.87
CA ALA A 133 -3.92 -10.29 -3.63
C ALA A 133 -3.00 -9.32 -2.87
N ILE A 134 -3.54 -8.44 -2.02
CA ILE A 134 -2.72 -7.61 -1.12
C ILE A 134 -2.12 -8.48 -0.01
N ASP A 135 -2.89 -9.39 0.58
CA ASP A 135 -2.38 -10.31 1.61
C ASP A 135 -1.29 -11.23 1.05
N ASP A 136 -1.40 -11.69 -0.20
CA ASP A 136 -0.33 -12.46 -0.86
C ASP A 136 0.97 -11.66 -0.95
N LEU A 137 0.88 -10.35 -1.22
CA LEU A 137 2.03 -9.46 -1.25
C LEU A 137 2.60 -9.24 0.17
N ALA A 138 1.74 -8.99 1.15
CA ALA A 138 2.14 -8.82 2.55
C ALA A 138 2.82 -10.10 3.08
N GLU A 139 2.26 -11.27 2.81
CA GLU A 139 2.81 -12.56 3.19
C GLU A 139 4.17 -12.81 2.51
N ALA A 140 4.32 -12.45 1.23
CA ALA A 140 5.58 -12.56 0.51
C ALA A 140 6.69 -11.67 1.12
N LEU A 141 6.34 -10.49 1.65
CA LEU A 141 7.27 -9.63 2.40
C LEU A 141 7.64 -10.25 3.75
N LEU A 142 6.65 -10.72 4.51
CA LEU A 142 6.83 -11.36 5.82
C LEU A 142 7.66 -12.65 5.74
N ARG A 143 7.58 -13.36 4.62
CA ARG A 143 8.35 -14.58 4.32
C ARG A 143 9.67 -14.30 3.59
N CYS A 144 10.05 -13.04 3.41
CA CYS A 144 11.38 -12.70 2.90
C CYS A 144 12.38 -12.79 4.05
N ASP A 145 13.13 -13.88 4.12
CA ASP A 145 14.12 -14.19 5.17
C ASP A 145 15.57 -14.10 4.67
N ASP A 146 15.75 -13.83 3.37
CA ASP A 146 17.03 -13.74 2.67
C ASP A 146 17.51 -12.29 2.46
N LYS A 147 16.66 -11.30 2.75
CA LYS A 147 16.97 -9.87 2.66
C LYS A 147 16.32 -9.11 3.82
N LEU A 148 16.88 -7.94 4.13
CA LEU A 148 16.15 -6.92 4.89
C LEU A 148 15.25 -6.13 3.92
N THR A 149 14.02 -5.87 4.34
CA THR A 149 12.97 -5.23 3.55
C THR A 149 12.58 -3.90 4.18
N LEU A 150 12.39 -2.89 3.33
CA LEU A 150 12.14 -1.53 3.78
C LEU A 150 11.02 -0.88 2.98
N ALA A 151 10.04 -0.27 3.64
CA ALA A 151 9.07 0.59 2.98
C ALA A 151 9.51 2.05 3.07
N ALA A 152 9.79 2.69 1.93
CA ALA A 152 10.18 4.09 1.84
C ALA A 152 8.98 4.93 1.37
N LEU A 153 8.24 5.49 2.31
CA LEU A 153 7.03 6.28 2.04
C LEU A 153 7.43 7.70 1.61
N GLN A 154 7.54 7.89 0.30
CA GLN A 154 7.70 9.22 -0.33
C GLN A 154 6.39 10.01 -0.34
N GLY A 155 5.30 9.29 -0.58
CA GLY A 155 3.94 9.79 -0.67
C GLY A 155 3.05 9.25 0.45
N ASN A 156 1.81 9.74 0.49
CA ASN A 156 0.84 9.38 1.52
C ASN A 156 0.45 7.91 1.47
N ALA A 157 -0.01 7.39 2.60
CA ALA A 157 -0.59 6.05 2.69
C ALA A 157 -1.94 6.07 3.43
N GLY A 158 -2.81 5.13 3.10
CA GLY A 158 -4.13 5.04 3.71
C GLY A 158 -4.64 3.62 3.79
N ALA A 159 -5.52 3.36 4.76
CA ALA A 159 -6.19 2.08 4.96
C ALA A 159 -5.16 0.91 4.92
N GLY A 160 -5.41 -0.11 4.10
CA GLY A 160 -4.53 -1.28 3.93
C GLY A 160 -3.12 -0.94 3.48
N GLY A 161 -2.92 0.18 2.79
CA GLY A 161 -1.57 0.64 2.43
C GLY A 161 -0.69 0.95 3.64
N CYS A 162 -1.26 1.45 4.74
CA CYS A 162 -0.50 1.68 5.96
C CYS A 162 0.01 0.37 6.59
N PHE A 163 -0.82 -0.67 6.55
CA PHE A 163 -0.53 -1.98 7.16
C PHE A 163 0.34 -2.85 6.26
N LEU A 164 0.16 -2.78 4.94
CA LEU A 164 1.05 -3.40 3.97
C LEU A 164 2.49 -2.89 4.13
N ALA A 165 2.70 -1.58 4.36
CA ALA A 165 4.03 -1.04 4.64
C ALA A 165 4.67 -1.72 5.85
N ARG A 166 3.89 -2.07 6.87
CA ARG A 166 4.38 -2.74 8.06
C ARG A 166 4.84 -4.18 7.86
N ALA A 167 4.48 -4.81 6.74
CA ALA A 167 5.00 -6.12 6.38
C ALA A 167 6.50 -6.08 6.04
N CYS A 168 7.06 -4.90 5.78
CA CYS A 168 8.51 -4.70 5.72
C CYS A 168 9.13 -4.64 7.13
N ASP A 169 10.43 -4.89 7.24
CA ASP A 169 11.16 -4.83 8.51
C ASP A 169 11.20 -3.40 9.06
N GLU A 170 11.57 -2.45 8.19
CA GLU A 170 11.62 -1.03 8.50
C GLU A 170 10.68 -0.21 7.61
N VAL A 171 10.14 0.87 8.17
CA VAL A 171 9.28 1.83 7.47
C VAL A 171 9.79 3.24 7.74
N TRP A 172 10.24 3.89 6.68
CA TRP A 172 10.77 5.26 6.71
C TRP A 172 9.87 6.19 5.93
N LEU A 173 9.55 7.35 6.53
CA LEU A 173 8.61 8.31 5.98
C LEU A 173 9.31 9.62 5.65
N ARG A 174 8.95 10.21 4.52
CA ARG A 174 9.32 11.60 4.23
C ARG A 174 8.58 12.52 5.19
N GLN A 175 9.28 13.49 5.77
CA GLN A 175 8.60 14.54 6.56
C GLN A 175 7.53 15.23 5.70
N GLY A 176 6.32 15.34 6.25
CA GLY A 176 5.13 15.85 5.56
C GLY A 176 4.25 14.78 4.93
N VAL A 177 4.66 13.51 4.95
CA VAL A 177 3.74 12.39 4.66
C VAL A 177 2.66 12.31 5.74
N ILE A 178 1.45 12.08 5.27
CA ILE A 178 0.27 11.82 6.10
C ILE A 178 -0.18 10.38 5.88
N VAL A 179 -0.46 9.69 6.98
CA VAL A 179 -1.00 8.34 6.96
C VAL A 179 -2.37 8.27 7.59
N ASN A 180 -3.26 7.44 7.03
CA ASN A 180 -4.61 7.20 7.57
C ASN A 180 -4.76 5.71 7.91
N PRO A 181 -4.18 5.23 9.02
CA PRO A 181 -4.14 3.81 9.40
C PRO A 181 -5.48 3.34 10.01
N HIS A 182 -6.57 3.54 9.28
CA HIS A 182 -7.90 3.16 9.73
C HIS A 182 -8.85 2.88 8.54
N TYR A 183 -9.96 2.20 8.83
CA TYR A 183 -10.99 1.88 7.84
C TYR A 183 -12.34 2.58 8.10
N LYS A 184 -12.38 3.53 9.02
CA LYS A 184 -13.62 4.21 9.45
C LYS A 184 -14.38 4.93 8.34
N ASN A 185 -13.69 5.39 7.30
CA ASN A 185 -14.31 6.02 6.13
C ASN A 185 -14.80 5.01 5.07
N MET A 186 -14.50 3.73 5.24
CA MET A 186 -14.81 2.67 4.29
C MET A 186 -15.69 1.60 4.95
N GLY A 187 -16.79 2.02 5.57
CA GLY A 187 -17.75 1.11 6.19
C GLY A 187 -17.19 0.30 7.36
N ASN A 188 -16.12 0.79 8.01
CA ASN A 188 -15.46 0.11 9.13
C ASN A 188 -15.03 -1.33 8.78
N LEU A 189 -14.40 -1.50 7.61
CA LEU A 189 -13.69 -2.74 7.29
C LEU A 189 -12.79 -3.15 8.45
N PHE A 190 -12.69 -4.44 8.69
CA PHE A 190 -11.78 -4.95 9.72
C PHE A 190 -10.31 -4.67 9.39
N GLY A 191 -9.97 -4.74 8.10
CA GLY A 191 -8.58 -4.69 7.62
C GLY A 191 -7.93 -6.07 7.60
N SER A 192 -6.96 -6.26 6.72
CA SER A 192 -6.15 -7.47 6.65
C SER A 192 -4.68 -7.09 6.66
N GLU A 193 -3.86 -7.56 5.72
CA GLU A 193 -2.45 -7.22 5.62
C GLU A 193 -1.66 -7.63 6.89
N PHE A 194 -2.14 -8.64 7.61
CA PHE A 194 -1.54 -9.16 8.83
C PHE A 194 -1.46 -8.13 9.96
N TRP A 195 -2.33 -7.12 9.97
CA TRP A 195 -2.28 -6.06 10.97
C TRP A 195 -2.43 -6.60 12.40
N THR A 196 -3.19 -7.68 12.61
CA THR A 196 -3.37 -8.31 13.92
C THR A 196 -2.11 -9.01 14.43
N TYR A 197 -1.22 -9.42 13.51
CA TYR A 197 0.09 -9.96 13.82
C TYR A 197 1.15 -8.84 13.95
N LEU A 198 1.11 -7.84 13.08
CA LEU A 198 2.15 -6.81 12.93
C LEU A 198 2.05 -5.66 13.92
N LEU A 199 0.84 -5.24 14.28
CA LEU A 199 0.62 -4.00 15.04
C LEU A 199 0.79 -4.18 16.56
N PRO A 200 0.20 -5.20 17.22
CA PRO A 200 0.28 -5.33 18.67
C PRO A 200 1.71 -5.39 19.25
N PRO A 201 2.69 -6.09 18.64
CA PRO A 201 4.07 -6.09 19.14
C PRO A 201 4.75 -4.71 19.15
N ARG A 202 4.27 -3.77 18.33
CA ARG A 202 4.85 -2.42 18.20
C ARG A 202 4.26 -1.43 19.19
N VAL A 203 2.93 -1.46 19.36
CA VAL A 203 2.19 -0.42 20.07
C VAL A 203 1.34 -0.95 21.23
N GLY A 204 1.42 -2.25 21.52
CA GLY A 204 0.54 -2.94 22.46
C GLY A 204 -0.88 -3.14 21.90
N ALA A 205 -1.67 -4.00 22.55
CA ALA A 205 -3.04 -4.29 22.13
C ALA A 205 -3.94 -3.03 22.20
N GLU A 206 -3.84 -2.25 23.28
CA GLU A 206 -4.58 -1.00 23.45
C GLU A 206 -4.16 0.08 22.44
N GLY A 207 -2.86 0.19 22.14
CA GLY A 207 -2.38 1.12 21.11
C GLY A 207 -2.86 0.71 19.73
N ALA A 208 -2.84 -0.58 19.41
CA ALA A 208 -3.34 -1.11 18.15
C ALA A 208 -4.84 -0.82 17.98
N HIS A 209 -5.63 -1.05 19.03
CA HIS A 209 -7.04 -0.69 19.06
C HIS A 209 -7.25 0.81 18.86
N THR A 210 -6.52 1.64 19.60
CA THR A 210 -6.61 3.11 19.52
C THR A 210 -6.33 3.61 18.10
N ILE A 211 -5.25 3.15 17.47
CA ILE A 211 -4.90 3.52 16.09
C ILE A 211 -6.01 3.14 15.12
N MET A 212 -6.52 1.90 15.20
CA MET A 212 -7.59 1.41 14.33
C MET A 212 -8.93 2.15 14.53
N GLN A 213 -9.17 2.71 15.71
CA GLN A 213 -10.35 3.50 16.02
C GLN A 213 -10.22 4.99 15.64
N HIS A 214 -8.99 5.52 15.58
CA HIS A 214 -8.73 6.92 15.35
C HIS A 214 -8.98 7.31 13.88
N ARG A 215 -10.04 8.09 13.64
CA ARG A 215 -10.53 8.47 12.30
C ARG A 215 -9.84 9.72 11.69
N LEU A 216 -8.85 10.28 12.38
CA LEU A 216 -8.12 11.46 11.91
C LEU A 216 -6.77 11.05 11.30
N PRO A 217 -6.24 11.86 10.35
CA PRO A 217 -4.92 11.63 9.80
C PRO A 217 -3.85 11.66 10.89
N MET A 218 -2.83 10.85 10.70
CA MET A 218 -1.64 10.77 11.53
C MET A 218 -0.45 11.30 10.72
N THR A 219 0.31 12.21 11.30
CA THR A 219 1.53 12.74 10.66
C THR A 219 2.66 11.73 10.71
N ALA A 220 3.66 11.88 9.83
CA ALA A 220 4.89 11.06 9.89
C ALA A 220 5.54 11.09 11.30
N ALA A 221 5.65 12.27 11.93
CA ALA A 221 6.24 12.40 13.25
C ALA A 221 5.43 11.68 14.34
N GLU A 222 4.10 11.82 14.34
CA GLU A 222 3.22 11.09 15.26
C GLU A 222 3.31 9.57 15.06
N SER A 223 3.40 9.11 13.81
CA SER A 223 3.50 7.67 13.52
C SER A 223 4.76 7.04 14.12
N VAL A 224 5.88 7.75 14.13
CA VAL A 224 7.12 7.29 14.77
C VAL A 224 7.04 7.44 16.29
N ALA A 225 6.51 8.55 16.79
CA ALA A 225 6.35 8.76 18.23
C ALA A 225 5.45 7.71 18.90
N LEU A 226 4.44 7.22 18.19
CA LEU A 226 3.55 6.15 18.65
C LEU A 226 4.15 4.75 18.48
N GLY A 227 5.32 4.60 17.84
CA GLY A 227 5.93 3.31 17.54
C GLY A 227 5.30 2.57 16.36
N PHE A 228 4.41 3.21 15.59
CA PHE A 228 3.79 2.61 14.40
C PHE A 228 4.81 2.47 13.26
N TYR A 229 5.68 3.45 13.06
CA TYR A 229 6.76 3.40 12.06
C TYR A 229 8.13 3.74 12.66
N ASP A 230 9.20 3.55 11.89
CA ASP A 230 10.57 3.48 12.41
C ASP A 230 11.33 4.81 12.31
N ALA A 231 11.16 5.58 11.23
CA ALA A 231 11.89 6.84 11.06
C ALA A 231 11.16 7.87 10.21
N VAL A 232 11.39 9.15 10.53
CA VAL A 232 11.06 10.28 9.66
C VAL A 232 12.35 10.86 9.10
N LEU A 233 12.40 11.02 7.79
CA LEU A 233 13.54 11.54 7.04
C LEU A 233 13.21 12.90 6.42
N ALA A 234 14.20 13.50 5.75
CA ALA A 234 14.11 14.84 5.17
C ALA A 234 12.84 15.08 4.35
N GLY A 235 12.22 16.27 4.48
CA GLY A 235 10.95 16.58 3.83
C GLY A 235 11.04 16.84 2.31
N ASN A 236 12.19 17.25 1.80
CA ASN A 236 12.39 17.43 0.35
C ASN A 236 12.42 16.06 -0.35
N PRO A 237 11.65 15.82 -1.43
CA PRO A 237 11.59 14.51 -2.08
C PRO A 237 12.91 13.97 -2.60
N ALA A 238 13.79 14.82 -3.13
CA ALA A 238 15.11 14.38 -3.60
C ALA A 238 16.04 14.05 -2.43
N ALA A 239 16.06 14.90 -1.40
CA ALA A 239 16.84 14.65 -0.19
C ALA A 239 16.38 13.37 0.53
N PHE A 240 15.07 13.12 0.55
CA PHE A 240 14.50 11.87 1.07
C PHE A 240 15.07 10.64 0.36
N ARG A 241 15.04 10.61 -0.98
CA ARG A 241 15.56 9.47 -1.76
C ARG A 241 17.06 9.26 -1.52
N ILE A 242 17.83 10.34 -1.44
CA ILE A 242 19.26 10.29 -1.14
C ILE A 242 19.48 9.70 0.27
N ASP A 243 18.72 10.15 1.27
CA ASP A 243 18.84 9.65 2.65
C ASP A 243 18.42 8.17 2.76
N VAL A 244 17.34 7.77 2.07
CA VAL A 244 16.93 6.36 1.97
C VAL A 244 18.04 5.51 1.36
N ALA A 245 18.59 5.91 0.20
CA ALA A 245 19.63 5.15 -0.48
C ALA A 245 20.89 5.02 0.40
N ARG A 246 21.33 6.13 1.01
CA ARG A 246 22.48 6.14 1.92
C ARG A 246 22.29 5.20 3.11
N ARG A 247 21.16 5.31 3.84
CA ARG A 247 20.91 4.48 5.02
C ARG A 247 20.67 3.01 4.66
N ALA A 248 20.02 2.73 3.53
CA ALA A 248 19.85 1.36 3.04
C ALA A 248 21.19 0.72 2.66
N HIS A 249 22.10 1.50 2.06
CA HIS A 249 23.47 1.05 1.81
C HIS A 249 24.25 0.79 3.11
N GLU A 250 24.13 1.70 4.09
CA GLU A 250 24.73 1.51 5.43
C GLU A 250 24.23 0.20 6.07
N LEU A 251 22.92 -0.09 6.00
CA LEU A 251 22.34 -1.37 6.42
C LEU A 251 22.90 -2.56 5.65
N ALA A 252 23.02 -2.47 4.33
CA ALA A 252 23.53 -3.55 3.47
C ALA A 252 25.01 -3.88 3.77
N SER A 253 25.80 -2.86 4.10
CA SER A 253 27.23 -2.94 4.40
C SER A 253 27.55 -3.19 5.88
N ALA A 254 26.54 -3.23 6.75
CA ALA A 254 26.73 -3.30 8.19
C ALA A 254 27.46 -4.59 8.60
N SER A 255 28.45 -4.49 9.47
CA SER A 255 29.23 -5.65 9.95
C SER A 255 28.37 -6.68 10.70
N ASP A 256 27.23 -6.25 11.25
CA ASP A 256 26.24 -7.09 11.92
C ASP A 256 25.10 -7.57 11.00
N PHE A 257 25.14 -7.30 9.69
CA PHE A 257 24.06 -7.63 8.76
C PHE A 257 23.65 -9.11 8.82
N ALA A 258 24.62 -10.03 8.80
CA ALA A 258 24.35 -11.46 8.89
C ALA A 258 23.65 -11.85 10.19
N GLN A 259 24.00 -11.20 11.31
CA GLN A 259 23.35 -11.41 12.60
C GLN A 259 21.91 -10.89 12.59
N ARG A 260 21.66 -9.72 12.00
CA ARG A 260 20.31 -9.16 11.85
C ARG A 260 19.41 -10.06 11.02
N LEU A 261 19.93 -10.56 9.90
CA LEU A 261 19.18 -11.46 9.01
C LEU A 261 18.87 -12.79 9.71
N ALA A 262 19.84 -13.37 10.42
CA ALA A 262 19.62 -14.58 11.21
C ALA A 262 18.60 -14.37 12.34
N ALA A 263 18.65 -13.22 13.03
CA ALA A 263 17.68 -12.88 14.07
C ALA A 263 16.27 -12.70 13.52
N LYS A 264 16.13 -12.06 12.34
CA LYS A 264 14.87 -11.96 11.60
C LYS A 264 14.29 -13.34 11.28
N GLY A 265 15.09 -14.23 10.69
CA GLY A 265 14.67 -15.60 10.38
C GLY A 265 14.26 -16.38 11.63
N ALA A 266 15.05 -16.32 12.70
CA ALA A 266 14.75 -17.00 13.96
C ALA A 266 13.46 -16.49 14.64
N ARG A 267 13.24 -15.16 14.61
CA ARG A 267 11.99 -14.56 15.09
C ARG A 267 10.82 -15.08 14.26
N ARG A 268 10.92 -15.08 12.93
CA ARG A 268 9.84 -15.57 12.08
C ARG A 268 9.54 -17.04 12.35
N ALA A 269 10.56 -17.90 12.49
CA ALA A 269 10.36 -19.31 12.81
C ALA A 269 9.66 -19.54 14.16
N THR A 270 10.03 -18.76 15.19
CA THR A 270 9.43 -18.85 16.53
C THR A 270 7.94 -18.50 16.50
N ASP A 271 7.61 -17.38 15.86
CA ASP A 271 6.25 -16.90 15.77
C ASP A 271 5.39 -17.79 14.86
N GLU A 272 5.93 -18.33 13.76
CA GLU A 272 5.22 -19.28 12.90
C GLU A 272 4.88 -20.58 13.67
N ALA A 273 5.78 -21.02 14.57
CA ALA A 273 5.51 -22.15 15.46
C ALA A 273 4.45 -21.82 16.54
N ALA A 274 4.38 -20.57 17.01
CA ALA A 274 3.37 -20.14 17.98
C ALA A 274 1.98 -19.97 17.35
N LYS A 275 1.91 -19.29 16.20
CA LYS A 275 0.69 -19.16 15.38
C LYS A 275 1.09 -18.85 13.94
N PRO A 276 0.85 -19.78 12.99
CA PRO A 276 1.23 -19.59 11.59
C PRO A 276 0.57 -18.37 10.96
N LEU A 277 1.27 -17.71 10.01
CA LEU A 277 0.72 -16.63 9.20
C LEU A 277 -0.61 -17.01 8.54
N SER A 278 -0.76 -18.26 8.08
CA SER A 278 -2.01 -18.75 7.50
C SER A 278 -3.21 -18.63 8.45
N THR A 279 -2.99 -18.80 9.75
CA THR A 279 -4.04 -18.69 10.77
C THR A 279 -4.39 -17.22 11.04
N TRP A 280 -3.39 -16.34 11.16
CA TRP A 280 -3.62 -14.88 11.27
C TRP A 280 -4.42 -14.35 10.08
N ARG A 281 -4.01 -14.71 8.86
CA ARG A 281 -4.70 -14.34 7.62
C ARG A 281 -6.13 -14.89 7.58
N ALA A 282 -6.34 -16.15 7.93
CA ALA A 282 -7.67 -16.76 7.91
C ALA A 282 -8.66 -16.06 8.86
N GLU A 283 -8.19 -15.63 10.05
CA GLU A 283 -9.00 -14.90 11.01
C GLU A 283 -9.38 -13.50 10.48
N GLU A 284 -8.41 -12.72 9.98
CA GLU A 284 -8.64 -11.41 9.37
C GLU A 284 -9.60 -11.51 8.18
N LEU A 285 -9.36 -12.47 7.28
CA LEU A 285 -10.20 -12.70 6.11
C LEU A 285 -11.60 -13.20 6.47
N ALA A 286 -11.80 -13.91 7.58
CA ALA A 286 -13.14 -14.26 8.05
C ALA A 286 -13.95 -13.02 8.44
N HIS A 287 -13.30 -11.99 9.01
CA HIS A 287 -13.94 -10.69 9.25
C HIS A 287 -14.20 -9.93 7.95
N MET A 288 -13.20 -9.85 7.05
CA MET A 288 -13.35 -9.18 5.77
C MET A 288 -14.44 -9.81 4.90
N LYS A 289 -14.59 -11.15 4.92
CA LYS A 289 -15.67 -11.86 4.24
C LYS A 289 -17.05 -11.43 4.74
N ARG A 290 -17.21 -11.20 6.05
CA ARG A 290 -18.46 -10.66 6.61
C ARG A 290 -18.69 -9.22 6.16
N ASN A 291 -17.64 -8.41 6.01
CA ASN A 291 -17.78 -7.05 5.48
C ASN A 291 -18.21 -7.01 4.00
N PHE A 292 -17.81 -8.00 3.20
CA PHE A 292 -18.08 -8.03 1.76
C PHE A 292 -19.35 -8.81 1.36
N TYR A 293 -19.75 -9.81 2.14
CA TYR A 293 -20.88 -10.70 1.82
C TYR A 293 -21.94 -10.77 2.91
N GLY A 294 -21.69 -10.14 4.06
CA GLY A 294 -22.64 -10.12 5.17
C GLY A 294 -23.87 -9.27 4.86
N PHE A 295 -24.87 -9.37 5.73
CA PHE A 295 -26.11 -8.60 5.60
C PHE A 295 -25.89 -7.08 5.75
N ASP A 296 -24.89 -6.64 6.52
CA ASP A 296 -24.56 -5.23 6.71
C ASP A 296 -23.85 -4.66 5.45
N PRO A 297 -24.48 -3.74 4.69
CA PRO A 297 -23.93 -3.22 3.46
C PRO A 297 -22.98 -2.03 3.66
N SER A 298 -22.60 -1.70 4.91
CA SER A 298 -21.84 -0.48 5.25
C SER A 298 -20.62 -0.24 4.37
N TYR A 299 -19.86 -1.29 4.04
CA TYR A 299 -18.73 -1.20 3.11
C TYR A 299 -19.16 -0.79 1.70
N HIS A 300 -20.17 -1.44 1.13
CA HIS A 300 -20.63 -1.17 -0.23
C HIS A 300 -21.21 0.24 -0.37
N VAL A 301 -21.97 0.69 0.64
CA VAL A 301 -22.51 2.05 0.69
C VAL A 301 -21.38 3.09 0.78
N ALA A 302 -20.39 2.88 1.65
CA ALA A 302 -19.25 3.78 1.78
C ALA A 302 -18.42 3.84 0.49
N ARG A 303 -18.18 2.68 -0.15
CA ARG A 303 -17.46 2.60 -1.43
C ARG A 303 -18.19 3.36 -2.53
N TYR A 304 -19.50 3.17 -2.68
CA TYR A 304 -20.30 3.88 -3.67
C TYR A 304 -20.13 5.41 -3.53
N HIS A 305 -20.33 5.95 -2.32
CA HIS A 305 -20.19 7.39 -2.09
C HIS A 305 -18.77 7.90 -2.31
N PHE A 306 -17.75 7.12 -1.94
CA PHE A 306 -16.35 7.46 -2.17
C PHE A 306 -16.05 7.56 -3.67
N VAL A 307 -16.43 6.55 -4.46
CA VAL A 307 -16.13 6.48 -5.89
C VAL A 307 -16.95 7.51 -6.69
N ALA A 308 -18.24 7.64 -6.37
CA ALA A 308 -19.14 8.62 -6.99
C ALA A 308 -18.82 10.07 -6.57
N LYS A 309 -17.98 10.26 -5.55
CA LYS A 309 -17.70 11.57 -4.93
C LYS A 309 -18.97 12.29 -4.52
N SER A 310 -19.90 11.57 -3.89
CA SER A 310 -21.18 12.13 -3.48
C SER A 310 -20.96 13.31 -2.52
N PRO A 311 -21.67 14.44 -2.71
CA PRO A 311 -21.58 15.57 -1.80
C PRO A 311 -22.10 15.18 -0.42
N ALA A 312 -21.42 15.64 0.63
CA ALA A 312 -21.89 15.47 1.99
C ALA A 312 -23.00 16.48 2.31
N SER A 313 -24.11 16.02 2.91
CA SER A 313 -25.20 16.91 3.33
C SER A 313 -24.86 17.73 4.59
N TRP A 314 -23.85 17.33 5.35
CA TRP A 314 -23.38 18.01 6.57
C TRP A 314 -21.97 17.55 6.94
N THR A 315 -21.24 18.36 7.74
CA THR A 315 -19.91 18.01 8.24
C THR A 315 -20.00 17.02 9.42
N PRO A 316 -19.43 15.81 9.32
CA PRO A 316 -19.50 14.80 10.38
C PRO A 316 -18.94 15.26 11.73
N ARG A 317 -19.49 14.75 12.84
CA ARG A 317 -19.11 15.13 14.22
C ARG A 317 -17.61 14.93 14.53
N HIS A 318 -17.00 13.88 13.99
CA HIS A 318 -15.56 13.63 14.16
C HIS A 318 -14.66 14.72 13.56
N LEU A 319 -15.19 15.59 12.67
CA LEU A 319 -14.50 16.79 12.17
C LEU A 319 -15.04 18.06 12.85
N ALA A 320 -16.36 18.17 12.96
CA ALA A 320 -17.04 19.32 13.52
C ALA A 320 -17.30 19.16 15.02
N ARG A 321 -16.25 19.30 15.85
CA ARG A 321 -16.33 19.17 17.32
C ARG A 321 -17.43 20.03 17.96
N HIS A 322 -17.75 21.18 17.37
CA HIS A 322 -18.85 22.05 17.79
C HIS A 322 -20.26 21.43 17.66
N ARG A 323 -20.37 20.24 17.06
CA ARG A 323 -21.62 19.47 16.91
C ARG A 323 -21.69 18.27 17.85
N ASP A 324 -20.70 18.09 18.72
CA ASP A 324 -20.71 17.05 19.74
C ASP A 324 -21.75 17.37 20.82
N ILE A 325 -22.37 16.31 21.35
CA ILE A 325 -23.37 16.43 22.41
C ILE A 325 -22.66 16.99 23.65
N GLY A 326 -23.13 18.13 24.15
CA GLY A 326 -22.55 18.80 25.31
C GLY A 326 -21.34 19.69 25.02
N TRP A 327 -21.04 19.98 23.75
CA TRP A 327 -19.97 20.91 23.39
C TRP A 327 -20.22 22.31 23.98
N LYS A 328 -19.15 22.92 24.51
CA LYS A 328 -19.11 24.31 24.98
C LYS A 328 -18.00 25.05 24.24
N ILE A 329 -18.17 26.36 24.05
CA ILE A 329 -17.15 27.22 23.43
C ILE A 329 -15.88 27.14 24.28
N PRO A 330 -14.71 26.77 23.70
CA PRO A 330 -13.43 26.83 24.40
C PRO A 330 -13.16 28.29 24.80
N THR A 331 -12.95 28.53 26.08
CA THR A 331 -12.42 29.79 26.62
C THR A 331 -10.95 29.94 26.30
#